data_AF-A0A0V8DM29-F1
#
_entry.id   AF-A0A0V8DM29-F1
#
_cell.length_a   1.000
_cell.length_b   1.000
_cell.length_c   1.000
_cell.angle_alpha   90.00
_cell.angle_beta   90.00
_cell.angle_gamma   90.00
#
_symmetry.space_group_name_H-M   'P 1'
#
loop_
_entity.id
_entity.type
_entity.pdbx_description
1 polymer ?
#
loop_
_entity_poly.entity_id
_entity_poly.type
_entity_poly.pdbx_seq_one_letter_code
_entity_poly.pdbx_strand_id
1 'polypeptide(L)'
;MTSDDGVEILIHIGMDTVGLNGEAFESFVKQNDRVKKGDLLVRADLSKIKAAGLSIITPVVITNSDTYREIIISHGGKISKGQEIITVKA
;
A
#
# COMPACT_ATOMS: atom_id res chain seq x y z
N MET A 1 -7.12 3.64 -2.10
CA MET A 1 -8.09 2.73 -2.74
C MET A 1 -9.22 2.50 -1.76
N THR A 2 -10.42 2.22 -2.24
CA THR A 2 -11.60 1.96 -1.39
C THR A 2 -12.15 0.60 -1.75
N SER A 3 -12.35 -0.28 -0.76
CA SER A 3 -12.97 -1.60 -0.99
C SER A 3 -14.47 -1.48 -1.25
N ASP A 4 -15.08 -2.55 -1.77
CA ASP A 4 -16.53 -2.62 -1.95
C ASP A 4 -17.29 -2.52 -0.60
N ASP A 5 -16.63 -2.86 0.52
CA ASP A 5 -17.14 -2.72 1.89
C ASP A 5 -16.82 -1.35 2.52
N GLY A 6 -16.30 -0.40 1.73
CA GLY A 6 -16.02 0.98 2.15
C GLY A 6 -14.69 1.20 2.88
N VAL A 7 -13.82 0.19 3.00
CA VAL A 7 -12.52 0.32 3.69
C VAL A 7 -11.57 1.13 2.81
N GLU A 8 -11.08 2.25 3.33
CA GLU A 8 -10.12 3.09 2.61
C GLU A 8 -8.69 2.71 3.00
N ILE A 9 -7.92 2.28 2.01
CA ILE A 9 -6.54 1.82 2.17
C ILE A 9 -5.59 2.75 1.42
N LEU A 10 -4.58 3.25 2.12
CA LEU A 10 -3.45 3.98 1.58
C LEU A 10 -2.20 3.08 1.60
N ILE A 11 -1.55 2.91 0.46
CA ILE A 11 -0.26 2.24 0.32
C ILE A 11 0.75 3.32 -0.06
N HIS A 12 1.69 3.62 0.83
CA HIS A 12 2.72 4.65 0.63
C HIS A 12 4.07 3.98 0.35
N ILE A 13 4.55 4.01 -0.90
CA ILE A 13 5.76 3.24 -1.29
C ILE A 13 7.03 4.06 -0.99
N GLY A 14 7.78 3.61 0.02
CA GLY A 14 8.95 4.31 0.53
C GLY A 14 8.59 5.51 1.40
N MET A 15 9.59 6.21 1.94
CA MET A 15 9.40 7.49 2.66
C MET A 15 10.08 8.61 1.89
N ASP A 16 9.42 9.78 1.81
CA ASP A 16 9.89 10.98 1.13
C ASP A 16 10.23 10.78 -0.37
N THR A 17 9.65 9.76 -1.00
CA THR A 17 9.89 9.39 -2.40
C THR A 17 9.29 10.35 -3.42
N VAL A 18 8.51 11.34 -2.99
CA VAL A 18 7.98 12.41 -3.84
C VAL A 18 9.10 13.17 -4.55
N GLY A 19 10.27 13.33 -3.91
CA GLY A 19 11.44 14.00 -4.49
C GLY A 19 12.04 13.27 -5.70
N LEU A 20 11.65 12.01 -5.95
CA LEU A 20 12.10 11.25 -7.13
C LEU A 20 11.30 11.58 -8.40
N ASN A 21 10.29 12.46 -8.32
CA ASN A 21 9.49 12.90 -9.46
C ASN A 21 8.94 11.76 -10.36
N GLY A 22 8.66 10.61 -9.75
CA GLY A 22 8.16 9.43 -10.46
C GLY A 22 9.22 8.54 -11.14
N GLU A 23 10.51 8.89 -11.16
CA GLU A 23 11.54 8.15 -11.92
C GLU A 23 11.79 6.70 -11.45
N ALA A 24 11.39 6.39 -10.21
CA ALA A 24 11.48 5.06 -9.63
C ALA A 24 10.16 4.26 -9.73
N PHE A 25 9.12 4.81 -10.36
CA PHE A 25 7.77 4.25 -10.32
C PHE A 25 7.15 4.15 -11.72
N GLU A 26 6.52 3.01 -11.98
CA GLU A 26 5.71 2.77 -13.18
C GLU A 26 4.31 2.32 -12.73
N SER A 27 3.28 3.12 -13.02
CA SER A 27 1.89 2.79 -12.68
C SER A 27 1.23 1.99 -13.80
N PHE A 28 0.48 0.95 -13.41
CA PHE A 28 -0.28 0.08 -14.32
C PHE A 28 -1.79 0.31 -14.22
N VAL A 29 -2.21 1.21 -13.33
CA VAL A 29 -3.61 1.57 -13.07
C VAL A 29 -3.77 3.09 -13.10
N LYS A 30 -5.00 3.53 -13.31
CA LYS A 30 -5.41 4.93 -13.28
C LYS A 30 -6.36 5.16 -12.10
N GLN A 31 -6.55 6.44 -11.76
CA GLN A 31 -7.53 6.82 -10.77
C GLN A 31 -8.92 6.33 -11.19
N ASN A 32 -9.68 5.81 -10.21
CA ASN A 32 -11.01 5.22 -10.38
C ASN A 32 -11.07 3.89 -11.14
N ASP A 33 -9.93 3.28 -11.49
CA ASP A 33 -9.93 1.91 -11.99
C ASP A 33 -10.40 0.93 -10.90
N ARG A 34 -11.23 -0.05 -11.30
CA ARG A 34 -11.61 -1.15 -10.42
C ARG A 34 -10.56 -2.26 -10.52
N VAL A 35 -10.04 -2.69 -9.37
CA VAL A 35 -8.99 -3.70 -9.25
C VAL A 35 -9.44 -4.83 -8.35
N LYS A 36 -8.81 -5.99 -8.47
CA LYS A 36 -9.03 -7.15 -7.58
C LYS A 36 -7.74 -7.55 -6.88
N LYS A 37 -7.87 -8.35 -5.81
CA LYS A 37 -6.73 -8.90 -5.08
C LYS A 37 -5.77 -9.61 -6.04
N GLY A 38 -4.51 -9.18 -6.03
CA GLY A 38 -3.44 -9.78 -6.82
C GLY A 38 -3.07 -9.01 -8.09
N ASP A 39 -3.88 -8.04 -8.52
CA ASP A 39 -3.55 -7.18 -9.67
C ASP A 39 -2.27 -6.37 -9.42
N LEU A 40 -1.52 -6.13 -10.50
CA LEU A 40 -0.34 -5.29 -10.46
C LEU A 40 -0.77 -3.83 -10.52
N LEU A 41 -0.45 -3.07 -9.48
CA LEU A 41 -0.80 -1.63 -9.39
C LEU A 41 0.36 -0.74 -9.84
N VAL A 42 1.53 -0.94 -9.23
CA VAL A 42 2.73 -0.12 -9.44
C VAL A 42 3.95 -1.04 -9.39
N ARG A 43 4.91 -0.80 -10.28
CA ARG A 43 6.28 -1.32 -10.18
C ARG A 43 7.16 -0.22 -9.61
N ALA A 44 7.87 -0.54 -8.52
CA ALA A 44 8.82 0.37 -7.88
C ALA A 44 10.25 -0.19 -7.98
N ASP A 45 11.19 0.63 -8.41
CA ASP A 45 12.62 0.31 -8.42
C ASP A 45 13.22 0.61 -7.03
N LEU A 46 13.22 -0.42 -6.18
CA LEU A 46 13.74 -0.30 -4.81
C LEU A 46 15.25 0.01 -4.77
N SER A 47 16.00 -0.34 -5.81
CA SER A 47 17.43 -0.05 -5.89
C SER A 47 17.66 1.44 -6.11
N LYS A 48 16.89 2.06 -7.02
CA LYS A 48 16.91 3.53 -7.21
C LYS A 48 16.49 4.29 -5.95
N ILE A 49 15.43 3.85 -5.28
CA ILE A 49 14.97 4.50 -4.03
C ILE A 49 16.08 4.45 -2.96
N LYS A 50 16.73 3.30 -2.77
CA LYS A 50 17.86 3.16 -1.85
C LYS A 50 19.08 3.99 -2.26
N ALA A 51 19.39 4.04 -3.56
CA ALA A 51 20.51 4.81 -4.10
C ALA A 51 20.33 6.32 -3.86
N ALA A 52 19.08 6.79 -3.81
CA ALA A 52 18.74 8.16 -3.42
C ALA A 52 18.79 8.41 -1.89
N GLY A 53 19.16 7.41 -1.07
CA GLY A 53 19.23 7.53 0.38
C GLY A 53 17.87 7.47 1.09
N LEU A 54 16.82 7.05 0.39
CA LEU A 54 15.45 7.05 0.92
C LEU A 54 15.06 5.68 1.49
N SER A 55 14.15 5.70 2.46
CA SER A 55 13.61 4.48 3.05
C SER A 55 12.69 3.76 2.06
N ILE A 56 12.79 2.43 2.03
CA ILE A 56 11.87 1.56 1.26
C ILE A 56 10.75 0.99 2.14
N ILE A 57 10.64 1.41 3.40
CA ILE A 57 9.51 1.07 4.25
C ILE A 57 8.24 1.55 3.54
N THR A 58 7.27 0.66 3.40
CA THR A 58 6.03 0.93 2.69
C THR A 58 4.86 0.87 3.67
N PRO A 59 4.43 1.99 4.27
CA PRO A 59 3.24 2.01 5.12
C PRO A 59 2.00 1.54 4.37
N VAL A 60 1.22 0.70 5.04
CA VAL A 60 -0.14 0.32 4.62
C VAL A 60 -1.07 0.78 5.73
N VAL A 61 -1.97 1.72 5.41
CA VAL A 61 -2.77 2.44 6.40
C VAL A 61 -4.24 2.34 6.01
N ILE A 62 -5.10 2.11 7.01
CA ILE A 62 -6.55 2.31 6.86
C ILE A 62 -6.84 3.76 7.24
N THR A 63 -7.32 4.56 6.30
CA THR A 63 -7.48 6.02 6.51
C THR A 63 -8.78 6.39 7.22
N ASN A 64 -9.82 5.55 7.10
CA ASN A 64 -11.12 5.72 7.75
C ASN A 64 -11.30 4.74 8.93
N SER A 65 -10.25 4.54 9.72
CA SER A 65 -10.22 3.54 10.79
C SER A 65 -11.26 3.76 11.89
N ASP A 66 -11.66 5.01 12.11
CA ASP A 66 -12.68 5.44 13.07
C ASP A 66 -14.10 4.96 12.74
N THR A 67 -14.33 4.55 11.48
CA THR A 67 -15.61 4.01 11.02
C THR A 67 -15.83 2.56 11.45
N TYR A 68 -14.78 1.88 11.92
CA TYR A 68 -14.80 0.45 12.23
C TYR A 68 -14.60 0.19 13.72
N ARG A 69 -15.31 -0.82 14.23
CA ARG A 69 -15.24 -1.20 15.65
C ARG A 69 -13.88 -1.76 16.05
N GLU A 70 -13.27 -2.56 15.17
CA GLU A 70 -12.03 -3.27 15.50
C GLU A 70 -11.10 -3.38 14.28
N ILE A 71 -9.82 -3.10 14.49
CA ILE A 71 -8.75 -3.31 13.52
C ILE A 71 -7.71 -4.21 14.17
N ILE A 72 -7.49 -5.38 13.58
CA ILE A 72 -6.62 -6.41 14.11
C ILE A 72 -5.45 -6.60 13.16
N ILE A 73 -4.23 -6.60 13.69
CA ILE A 73 -3.05 -7.05 12.92
C ILE A 73 -3.09 -8.58 12.88
N SER A 74 -3.48 -9.14 11.73
CA SER A 74 -3.68 -10.58 11.58
C SER A 74 -2.36 -11.36 11.54
N HIS A 75 -1.32 -10.77 10.97
CA HIS A 75 0.02 -11.36 10.92
C HIS A 75 1.10 -10.31 11.14
N GLY A 76 2.00 -10.59 12.07
CA GLY A 76 3.22 -9.81 12.32
C GLY A 76 4.47 -10.51 11.78
N GLY A 77 5.55 -9.74 11.59
CA GLY A 77 6.84 -10.27 11.15
C GLY A 77 6.92 -10.52 9.65
N LYS A 78 7.50 -11.65 9.25
CA LYS A 78 7.71 -11.98 7.82
C LYS A 78 6.43 -12.53 7.22
N ILE A 79 5.95 -11.86 6.18
CA ILE A 79 4.75 -12.23 5.42
C ILE A 79 5.12 -12.58 3.97
N SER A 80 4.22 -13.27 3.27
CA SER A 80 4.33 -13.55 1.84
C SER A 80 3.28 -12.79 1.03
N LYS A 81 3.52 -12.60 -0.28
CA LYS A 81 2.55 -11.96 -1.18
C LYS A 81 1.20 -12.67 -1.09
N GLY A 82 0.13 -11.90 -0.87
CA GLY A 82 -1.25 -12.39 -0.82
C GLY A 82 -1.71 -12.88 0.54
N GLN A 83 -0.81 -12.95 1.53
CA GLN A 83 -1.14 -13.24 2.92
C GLN A 83 -1.89 -12.06 3.56
N GLU A 84 -2.80 -12.38 4.47
CA GLU A 84 -3.59 -11.39 5.21
C GLU A 84 -2.72 -10.70 6.26
N ILE A 85 -2.81 -9.37 6.35
CA ILE A 85 -2.00 -8.55 7.27
C ILE A 85 -2.86 -7.79 8.28
N ILE A 86 -4.08 -7.41 7.89
CA ILE A 86 -5.01 -6.63 8.70
C ILE A 86 -6.40 -7.21 8.49
N THR A 87 -7.15 -7.40 9.57
CA THR A 87 -8.57 -7.73 9.57
C THR A 87 -9.34 -6.55 10.14
N VAL A 88 -10.36 -6.10 9.40
CA VAL A 88 -11.25 -5.01 9.82
C VAL A 88 -12.61 -5.61 10.16
N LYS A 89 -13.16 -5.23 11.31
CA LYS A 89 -14.53 -5.60 11.69
C LYS A 89 -15.38 -4.35 11.84
N ALA A 90 -16.49 -4.34 11.11
CA ALA A 90 -17.61 -3.45 11.38
C ALA A 90 -18.21 -3.72 12.78
#